data_AF-A0A7Z7AY32-F1
#
_entry.id   AF-A0A7Z7AY32-F1
#
_cell.length_a   1.000
_cell.length_b   1.000
_cell.length_c   1.000
_cell.angle_alpha   90.00
_cell.angle_beta   90.00
_cell.angle_gamma   90.00
#
_symmetry.space_group_name_H-M   'P 1'
#
loop_
_entity.id
_entity.type
_entity.pdbx_description
1 polymer ?
#
loop_
_entity_poly.entity_id
_entity_poly.type
_entity_poly.pdbx_seq_one_letter_code
_entity_poly.pdbx_strand_id
1 'polypeptide(L)'
;MIDNGIVIEKAIWRIADEYGFDVRTVEDAINFSEVPLDLEKLVGEGIFCFRGPSENVKYDNASICLSNKILANKGVAQILIPLICNRIRNWDHEDIEVLLSDLKKVITIMELNPDDYPGLQKCSIDPKDLPSEKIPDDIKEKCQVWAMDKKGMCLVGIDANKLMHIDDIRKAASGNCS
;
A
#
# COMPACT_ATOMS: atom_id res chain seq x y z
N MET A 1 32.59 -8.47 -3.98
CA MET A 1 32.10 -8.13 -2.63
C MET A 1 30.77 -7.43 -2.83
N ILE A 2 29.71 -7.83 -2.14
CA ILE A 2 28.43 -7.13 -2.23
C ILE A 2 28.60 -5.80 -1.50
N ASP A 3 28.22 -4.71 -2.15
CA ASP A 3 28.13 -3.41 -1.48
C ASP A 3 26.77 -3.33 -0.79
N ASN A 4 26.76 -3.63 0.51
CA ASN A 4 25.54 -3.61 1.31
C ASN A 4 24.88 -2.23 1.30
N GLY A 5 25.67 -1.15 1.24
CA GLY A 5 25.19 0.22 1.21
C GLY A 5 24.30 0.49 -0.01
N ILE A 6 24.72 0.02 -1.19
CA ILE A 6 23.94 0.21 -2.43
C ILE A 6 22.59 -0.52 -2.37
N VAL A 7 22.56 -1.73 -1.80
CA VAL A 7 21.30 -2.49 -1.68
C VAL A 7 20.34 -1.81 -0.70
N ILE A 8 20.86 -1.32 0.43
CA ILE A 8 20.11 -0.59 1.45
C ILE A 8 19.52 0.69 0.85
N GLU A 9 20.36 1.51 0.21
CA GLU A 9 19.95 2.76 -0.42
C GLU A 9 18.82 2.50 -1.44
N LYS A 10 19.01 1.54 -2.35
CA LYS A 10 17.99 1.19 -3.35
C LYS A 10 16.69 0.68 -2.74
N ALA A 11 16.74 0.01 -1.58
CA ALA A 11 15.53 -0.49 -0.92
C ALA A 11 14.75 0.67 -0.29
N ILE A 12 15.44 1.62 0.34
CA ILE A 12 14.84 2.83 0.92
C ILE A 12 14.19 3.68 -0.19
N TRP A 13 14.93 3.93 -1.28
CA TRP A 13 14.39 4.67 -2.44
C TRP A 13 13.18 3.98 -3.06
N ARG A 14 13.21 2.64 -3.17
CA ARG A 14 12.07 1.87 -3.66
C ARG A 14 10.84 2.08 -2.80
N ILE A 15 10.98 2.00 -1.47
CA ILE A 15 9.85 2.25 -0.55
C ILE A 15 9.36 3.69 -0.71
N ALA A 16 10.27 4.66 -0.75
CA ALA A 16 9.91 6.07 -0.89
C ALA A 16 9.09 6.32 -2.17
N ASP A 17 9.55 5.82 -3.32
CA ASP A 17 8.88 5.98 -4.61
C ASP A 17 7.54 5.22 -4.66
N GLU A 18 7.56 3.91 -4.38
CA GLU A 18 6.36 3.06 -4.50
C GLU A 18 5.26 3.46 -3.51
N TYR A 19 5.63 3.95 -2.33
CA TYR A 19 4.68 4.33 -1.29
C TYR A 19 4.40 5.83 -1.23
N GLY A 20 5.05 6.64 -2.05
CA GLY A 20 4.85 8.09 -2.14
C GLY A 20 5.30 8.84 -0.87
N PHE A 21 6.45 8.46 -0.32
CA PHE A 21 7.10 9.13 0.80
C PHE A 21 8.37 9.84 0.33
N ASP A 22 8.83 10.81 1.10
CA ASP A 22 10.23 11.24 0.97
C ASP A 22 11.16 10.18 1.58
N VAL A 23 12.40 10.11 1.06
CA VAL A 23 13.42 9.17 1.52
C VAL A 23 13.66 9.30 3.03
N ARG A 24 13.68 10.54 3.53
CA ARG A 24 13.93 10.83 4.94
C ARG A 24 12.86 10.22 5.86
N THR A 25 11.60 10.22 5.45
CA THR A 25 10.48 9.61 6.19
C THR A 25 10.70 8.11 6.33
N VAL A 26 11.20 7.45 5.27
CA VAL A 26 11.52 6.02 5.32
C VAL A 26 12.74 5.77 6.23
N GLU A 27 13.78 6.58 6.12
CA GLU A 27 14.96 6.51 6.99
C GLU A 27 14.60 6.73 8.47
N ASP A 28 13.79 7.75 8.77
CA ASP A 28 13.33 8.05 10.11
C ASP A 28 12.46 6.90 10.66
N ALA A 29 11.60 6.31 9.83
CA ALA A 29 10.82 5.13 10.22
C ALA A 29 11.70 3.92 10.55
N ILE A 30 12.83 3.73 9.86
CA ILE A 30 13.79 2.66 10.12
C ILE A 30 14.58 2.94 11.41
N ASN A 31 15.09 4.17 11.56
CA ASN A 31 16.03 4.54 12.62
C ASN A 31 15.37 4.81 13.98
N PHE A 32 14.13 5.29 13.97
CA PHE A 32 13.37 5.65 15.18
C PHE A 32 12.22 4.69 15.47
N SER A 33 12.14 3.57 14.75
CA SER A 33 11.26 2.44 15.04
C SER A 33 11.52 1.87 16.44
N GLU A 34 10.45 1.52 17.16
CA GLU A 34 10.54 0.81 18.45
C GLU A 34 11.12 -0.61 18.32
N VAL A 35 11.21 -1.13 17.08
CA VAL A 35 11.79 -2.43 16.74
C VAL A 35 12.94 -2.21 15.74
N PRO A 36 14.16 -1.89 16.23
CA PRO A 36 15.27 -1.52 15.38
C PRO A 36 15.61 -2.59 14.33
N LEU A 37 15.97 -2.13 13.14
CA LEU A 37 16.45 -2.97 12.05
C LEU A 37 17.96 -2.86 11.89
N ASP A 38 18.65 -3.98 12.00
CA ASP A 38 20.05 -4.07 11.59
C ASP A 38 20.11 -4.40 10.09
N LEU A 39 20.07 -3.36 9.26
CA LEU A 39 20.02 -3.52 7.81
C LEU A 39 21.30 -4.15 7.24
N GLU A 40 22.46 -3.83 7.79
CA GLU A 40 23.73 -4.43 7.35
C GLU A 40 23.75 -5.93 7.62
N LYS A 41 23.31 -6.34 8.82
CA LYS A 41 23.18 -7.75 9.17
C LYS A 41 22.12 -8.44 8.31
N LEU A 42 20.98 -7.79 8.07
CA LEU A 42 19.95 -8.34 7.18
C LEU A 42 20.50 -8.58 5.79
N VAL A 43 21.26 -7.64 5.22
CA VAL A 43 21.89 -7.80 3.90
C VAL A 43 22.99 -8.87 3.91
N GLY A 44 23.82 -8.90 4.95
CA GLY A 44 24.95 -9.82 5.06
C GLY A 44 24.54 -11.28 5.32
N GLU A 45 23.48 -11.50 6.08
CA GLU A 45 23.00 -12.84 6.47
C GLU A 45 21.80 -13.31 5.62
N GLY A 46 21.10 -12.39 4.97
CA GLY A 46 19.88 -12.68 4.23
C GLY A 46 20.11 -13.35 2.88
N ILE A 47 19.15 -14.17 2.48
CA ILE A 47 19.11 -14.77 1.13
C ILE A 47 18.42 -13.78 0.20
N PHE A 48 19.20 -12.93 -0.47
CA PHE A 48 18.69 -11.99 -1.47
C PHE A 48 18.84 -12.52 -2.89
N CYS A 49 17.96 -12.04 -3.77
CA CYS A 49 18.01 -12.35 -5.20
C CYS A 49 19.10 -11.54 -5.92
N PHE A 50 20.37 -11.86 -5.69
CA PHE A 50 21.49 -11.32 -6.48
C PHE A 50 21.60 -12.00 -7.87
N ARG A 51 20.56 -11.89 -8.68
CA ARG A 51 20.50 -12.46 -10.04
C ARG A 51 20.36 -11.34 -11.06
N GLY A 52 20.99 -11.50 -12.22
CA GLY A 52 20.88 -10.53 -13.31
C GLY A 52 22.15 -10.41 -14.16
N PRO A 53 22.03 -9.79 -15.35
CA PRO A 53 23.13 -9.65 -16.31
C PRO A 53 24.18 -8.60 -15.89
N SER A 54 23.88 -7.73 -14.93
CA SER A 54 24.80 -6.70 -14.43
C SER A 54 24.67 -6.53 -12.91
N GLU A 55 25.69 -5.95 -12.27
CA GLU A 55 25.66 -5.66 -10.82
C GLU A 55 24.48 -4.76 -10.44
N ASN A 56 24.17 -3.72 -11.23
CA ASN A 56 23.01 -2.88 -10.96
C ASN A 56 21.70 -3.68 -10.94
N VAL A 57 21.49 -4.60 -11.89
CA VAL A 57 20.28 -5.45 -11.91
C VAL A 57 20.26 -6.40 -10.71
N LYS A 58 21.42 -6.93 -10.29
CA LYS A 58 21.51 -7.75 -9.07
C LYS A 58 21.13 -6.95 -7.82
N TYR A 59 21.60 -5.70 -7.71
CA TYR A 59 21.26 -4.82 -6.58
C TYR A 59 19.80 -4.42 -6.61
N ASP A 60 19.23 -4.11 -7.77
CA ASP A 60 17.80 -3.81 -7.91
C ASP A 60 16.93 -5.01 -7.48
N ASN A 61 17.30 -6.22 -7.87
CA ASN A 61 16.60 -7.43 -7.45
C ASN A 61 16.76 -7.73 -5.95
N ALA A 62 17.94 -7.51 -5.39
CA ALA A 62 18.17 -7.65 -3.96
C ALA A 62 17.38 -6.59 -3.16
N SER A 63 17.26 -5.37 -3.68
CA SER A 63 16.57 -4.27 -3.00
C SER A 63 15.06 -4.52 -2.88
N ILE A 64 14.45 -5.25 -3.83
CA ILE A 64 13.05 -5.70 -3.72
C ILE A 64 12.85 -6.62 -2.50
N CYS A 65 13.76 -7.56 -2.30
CA CYS A 65 13.68 -8.45 -1.14
C CYS A 65 13.89 -7.67 0.16
N LEU A 66 14.84 -6.73 0.18
CA LEU A 66 15.13 -5.92 1.36
C LEU A 66 13.99 -4.94 1.67
N SER A 67 13.37 -4.31 0.68
CA SER A 67 12.23 -3.39 0.89
C SER A 67 11.07 -4.12 1.58
N ASN A 68 10.77 -5.34 1.13
CA ASN A 68 9.74 -6.16 1.78
C ASN A 68 10.12 -6.55 3.22
N LYS A 69 11.42 -6.79 3.50
CA LYS A 69 11.88 -7.06 4.86
C LYS A 69 11.79 -5.84 5.77
N ILE A 70 12.06 -4.65 5.24
CA ILE A 70 11.88 -3.38 5.95
C ILE A 70 10.40 -3.16 6.27
N LEU A 71 9.52 -3.34 5.28
CA LEU A 71 8.07 -3.18 5.48
C LEU A 71 7.45 -4.27 6.37
N ALA A 72 8.03 -5.47 6.40
CA ALA A 72 7.68 -6.56 7.32
C ALA A 72 8.21 -6.34 8.75
N ASN A 73 8.90 -5.24 9.02
CA ASN A 73 9.23 -4.86 10.39
C ASN A 73 8.05 -4.11 11.00
N LYS A 74 7.53 -4.65 12.10
CA LYS A 74 6.42 -4.07 12.84
C LYS A 74 6.61 -2.60 13.19
N GLY A 75 7.78 -2.21 13.69
CA GLY A 75 8.04 -0.82 14.10
C GLY A 75 8.02 0.15 12.92
N VAL A 76 8.57 -0.26 11.77
CA VAL A 76 8.47 0.51 10.52
C VAL A 76 7.02 0.59 10.04
N ALA A 77 6.29 -0.53 10.02
CA ALA A 77 4.89 -0.58 9.60
C ALA A 77 4.00 0.33 10.46
N GLN A 78 4.22 0.34 11.78
CA GLN A 78 3.51 1.20 12.74
C GLN A 78 3.72 2.69 12.48
N ILE A 79 4.84 3.09 11.88
CA ILE A 79 5.11 4.49 11.52
C ILE A 79 4.52 4.82 10.14
N LEU A 80 4.71 3.95 9.14
CA LEU A 80 4.33 4.26 7.76
C LEU A 80 2.82 4.12 7.50
N ILE A 81 2.16 3.10 8.05
CA ILE A 81 0.72 2.88 7.83
C ILE A 81 -0.12 4.12 8.22
N PRO A 82 0.05 4.73 9.41
CA PRO A 82 -0.70 5.93 9.78
C PRO A 82 -0.56 7.09 8.79
N LEU A 83 0.61 7.26 8.17
CA LEU A 83 0.84 8.31 7.17
C LEU A 83 -0.01 8.07 5.93
N ILE A 84 -0.07 6.83 5.43
CA ILE A 84 -0.92 6.48 4.29
C ILE A 84 -2.40 6.59 4.67
N CYS A 85 -2.79 6.11 5.85
CA CYS A 85 -4.15 6.27 6.35
C CYS A 85 -4.55 7.75 6.46
N ASN A 86 -3.62 8.64 6.80
CA ASN A 86 -3.87 10.08 6.79
C ASN A 86 -4.07 10.63 5.37
N ARG A 87 -3.30 10.15 4.37
CA ARG A 87 -3.57 10.51 2.96
C ARG A 87 -4.94 10.02 2.50
N ILE A 88 -5.30 8.79 2.84
CA ILE A 88 -6.62 8.22 2.55
C ILE A 88 -7.72 9.11 3.13
N ARG A 89 -7.68 9.43 4.42
CA ARG A 89 -8.70 10.27 5.09
C ARG A 89 -8.82 11.68 4.51
N ASN A 90 -7.73 12.22 3.97
CA ASN A 90 -7.68 13.56 3.38
C ASN A 90 -7.69 13.54 1.85
N TRP A 91 -8.07 12.42 1.23
CA TRP A 91 -8.20 12.32 -0.22
C TRP A 91 -9.15 13.40 -0.74
N ASP A 92 -8.79 14.04 -1.85
CA ASP A 92 -9.49 15.21 -2.41
C ASP A 92 -10.72 14.87 -3.26
N HIS A 93 -11.02 13.58 -3.39
CA HIS A 93 -12.12 13.02 -4.17
C HIS A 93 -12.01 13.26 -5.70
N GLU A 94 -10.86 13.66 -6.23
CA GLU A 94 -10.70 13.98 -7.66
C GLU A 94 -10.51 12.75 -8.56
N ASP A 95 -9.79 11.76 -8.04
CA ASP A 95 -9.42 10.55 -8.78
C ASP A 95 -9.42 9.34 -7.86
N ILE A 96 -10.37 8.43 -8.09
CA ILE A 96 -10.53 7.21 -7.29
C ILE A 96 -9.30 6.28 -7.37
N GLU A 97 -8.50 6.37 -8.43
CA GLU A 97 -7.29 5.56 -8.58
C GLU A 97 -6.24 5.89 -7.51
N VAL A 98 -6.18 7.16 -7.08
CA VAL A 98 -5.31 7.60 -5.98
C VAL A 98 -5.72 6.92 -4.67
N LEU A 99 -7.02 6.90 -4.36
CA LEU A 99 -7.56 6.21 -3.19
C LEU A 99 -7.26 4.70 -3.25
N LEU A 100 -7.51 4.05 -4.39
CA LEU A 100 -7.22 2.63 -4.59
C LEU A 100 -5.73 2.32 -4.44
N SER A 101 -4.86 3.19 -4.96
CA SER A 101 -3.40 3.05 -4.83
C SER A 101 -2.97 3.08 -3.36
N ASP A 102 -3.48 4.03 -2.59
CA ASP A 102 -3.13 4.14 -1.16
C ASP A 102 -3.71 2.99 -0.32
N LEU A 103 -4.91 2.52 -0.63
CA LEU A 103 -5.47 1.32 -0.01
C LEU A 103 -4.60 0.08 -0.26
N LYS A 104 -4.17 -0.14 -1.51
CA LYS A 104 -3.27 -1.25 -1.86
C LYS A 104 -1.96 -1.19 -1.09
N LYS A 105 -1.36 -0.01 -0.97
CA LYS A 105 -0.11 0.16 -0.20
C LYS A 105 -0.28 -0.25 1.26
N VAL A 106 -1.37 0.18 1.91
CA VAL A 106 -1.67 -0.22 3.31
C VAL A 106 -1.84 -1.74 3.40
N ILE A 107 -2.63 -2.32 2.49
CA ILE A 107 -2.87 -3.77 2.44
C ILE A 107 -1.56 -4.53 2.31
N THR A 108 -0.69 -4.13 1.38
CA THR A 108 0.61 -4.80 1.17
C THR A 108 1.46 -4.80 2.44
N ILE A 109 1.51 -3.68 3.19
CA ILE A 109 2.27 -3.65 4.46
C ILE A 109 1.62 -4.57 5.50
N MET A 110 0.29 -4.60 5.58
CA MET A 110 -0.43 -5.48 6.52
C MET A 110 -0.25 -6.96 6.20
N GLU A 111 -0.27 -7.34 4.93
CA GLU A 111 -0.02 -8.71 4.47
C GLU A 111 1.40 -9.19 4.81
N LEU A 112 2.37 -8.26 4.87
CA LEU A 112 3.73 -8.55 5.32
C LEU A 112 3.84 -8.70 6.85
N ASN A 113 2.82 -8.28 7.61
CA ASN A 113 2.77 -8.30 9.08
C ASN A 113 1.47 -8.96 9.60
N PRO A 114 1.17 -10.22 9.24
CA PRO A 114 -0.15 -10.83 9.46
C PRO A 114 -0.51 -11.05 10.93
N ASP A 115 0.49 -11.22 11.80
CA ASP A 115 0.28 -11.41 13.25
C ASP A 115 -0.19 -10.11 13.94
N ASP A 116 0.29 -8.96 13.45
CA ASP A 116 -0.05 -7.64 13.98
C ASP A 116 -1.31 -7.05 13.35
N TYR A 117 -1.61 -7.46 12.11
CA TYR A 117 -2.74 -6.99 11.31
C TYR A 117 -3.58 -8.18 10.80
N PRO A 118 -4.34 -8.86 11.68
CA PRO A 118 -5.15 -10.01 11.32
C PRO A 118 -6.37 -9.57 10.47
N GLY A 119 -6.13 -9.42 9.17
CA GLY A 119 -7.12 -9.07 8.17
C GLY A 119 -7.51 -7.58 8.13
N LEU A 120 -7.92 -7.14 6.94
CA LEU A 120 -8.42 -5.79 6.64
C LEU A 120 -9.48 -5.29 7.64
N GLN A 121 -10.35 -6.16 8.13
CA GLN A 121 -11.47 -5.80 9.01
C GLN A 121 -11.07 -5.33 10.42
N LYS A 122 -9.86 -5.65 10.90
CA LYS A 122 -9.35 -5.18 12.20
C LYS A 122 -8.39 -4.00 12.08
N CYS A 123 -8.01 -3.67 10.85
CA CYS A 123 -7.14 -2.57 10.54
C CYS A 123 -7.95 -1.30 10.35
N SER A 124 -7.35 -0.14 10.63
CA SER A 124 -8.00 1.16 10.83
C SER A 124 -8.70 1.79 9.61
N ILE A 125 -9.09 0.99 8.62
CA ILE A 125 -9.84 1.38 7.43
C ILE A 125 -11.12 0.53 7.43
N ASP A 126 -12.15 1.00 8.13
CA ASP A 126 -13.49 0.45 7.94
C ASP A 126 -13.92 0.84 6.51
N PRO A 127 -14.38 -0.13 5.68
CA PRO A 127 -15.08 0.14 4.42
C PRO A 127 -16.02 1.34 4.45
N LYS A 128 -16.74 1.52 5.56
CA LYS A 128 -17.75 2.57 5.76
C LYS A 128 -17.15 3.93 6.10
N ASP A 129 -15.90 3.96 6.51
CA ASP A 129 -15.16 5.16 6.91
C ASP A 129 -14.31 5.71 5.75
N LEU A 130 -14.39 5.11 4.56
CA LEU A 130 -13.70 5.63 3.39
C LEU A 130 -14.30 6.98 2.98
N PRO A 131 -13.44 8.00 2.70
CA PRO A 131 -13.91 9.24 2.14
C PRO A 131 -14.53 9.00 0.77
N SER A 132 -15.66 9.65 0.51
CA SER A 132 -16.44 9.44 -0.70
C SER A 132 -17.32 10.65 -0.98
N GLU A 133 -17.55 10.91 -2.26
CA GLU A 133 -18.68 11.71 -2.69
C GLU A 133 -20.01 11.02 -2.36
N LYS A 134 -21.10 11.78 -2.39
CA LYS A 134 -22.44 11.26 -2.13
C LYS A 134 -22.83 10.21 -3.19
N ILE A 135 -22.87 8.95 -2.78
CA ILE A 135 -23.34 7.84 -3.60
C ILE A 135 -24.86 7.95 -3.81
N PRO A 136 -25.35 8.03 -5.07
CA PRO A 136 -26.78 8.11 -5.36
C PRO A 136 -27.57 6.89 -4.85
N ASP A 137 -28.79 7.13 -4.36
CA ASP A 137 -29.60 6.08 -3.74
C ASP A 137 -30.04 5.00 -4.74
N ASP A 138 -30.15 5.33 -6.03
CA ASP A 138 -30.53 4.41 -7.11
C ASP A 138 -29.50 3.31 -7.40
N ILE A 139 -28.27 3.46 -6.90
CA ILE A 139 -27.20 2.48 -7.11
C ILE A 139 -26.83 1.68 -5.85
N LYS A 140 -27.22 2.14 -4.65
CA LYS A 140 -26.87 1.48 -3.37
C LYS A 140 -27.36 0.03 -3.29
N GLU A 141 -28.50 -0.26 -3.91
CA GLU A 141 -29.09 -1.62 -3.91
C GLU A 141 -28.57 -2.51 -5.06
N LYS A 142 -27.87 -1.93 -6.05
CA LYS A 142 -27.37 -2.68 -7.21
C LYS A 142 -25.97 -3.26 -6.99
N CYS A 143 -25.17 -2.55 -6.20
CA CYS A 143 -23.73 -2.71 -6.14
C CYS A 143 -23.21 -2.27 -4.76
N GLN A 144 -22.32 -3.05 -4.16
CA GLN A 144 -21.59 -2.58 -2.99
C GLN A 144 -20.53 -1.56 -3.44
N VAL A 145 -20.87 -0.29 -3.33
CA VAL A 145 -19.96 0.83 -3.59
C VAL A 145 -19.33 1.27 -2.27
N TRP A 146 -18.01 1.32 -2.28
CA TRP A 146 -17.18 1.66 -1.12
C TRP A 146 -16.90 3.14 -1.06
N ALA A 147 -16.54 3.72 -2.21
CA ALA A 147 -16.30 5.15 -2.36
C ALA A 147 -16.58 5.56 -3.81
N MET A 148 -16.79 6.86 -4.03
CA MET A 148 -17.00 7.46 -5.34
C MET A 148 -16.25 8.78 -5.43
N ASP A 149 -15.62 9.03 -6.57
CA ASP A 149 -14.99 10.32 -6.86
C ASP A 149 -15.98 11.33 -7.48
N LYS A 150 -15.54 12.58 -7.65
CA LYS A 150 -16.31 13.67 -8.24
C LYS A 150 -16.74 13.44 -9.68
N LYS A 151 -16.08 12.52 -10.39
CA LYS A 151 -16.36 12.18 -11.79
C LYS A 151 -17.34 11.01 -11.91
N GLY A 152 -17.74 10.39 -10.80
CA GLY A 152 -18.65 9.25 -10.79
C GLY A 152 -17.96 7.90 -10.98
N MET A 153 -16.63 7.83 -10.86
CA MET A 153 -15.93 6.54 -10.77
C MET A 153 -16.04 5.99 -9.35
N CYS A 154 -16.46 4.74 -9.26
CA CYS A 154 -16.74 4.06 -7.99
C CYS A 154 -15.70 2.98 -7.71
N LEU A 155 -15.33 2.88 -6.44
CA LEU A 155 -14.60 1.77 -5.87
C LEU A 155 -15.59 0.67 -5.46
N VAL A 156 -15.43 -0.52 -6.03
CA VAL A 156 -16.36 -1.66 -5.91
C VAL A 156 -15.59 -2.98 -5.70
N GLY A 157 -16.32 -4.08 -5.54
CA GLY A 157 -15.77 -5.42 -5.27
C GLY A 157 -15.77 -5.75 -3.77
N ILE A 158 -15.69 -7.04 -3.43
CA ILE A 158 -15.73 -7.51 -2.03
C ILE A 158 -14.58 -6.93 -1.18
N ASP A 159 -13.45 -6.61 -1.80
CA ASP A 159 -12.25 -6.08 -1.15
C ASP A 159 -11.87 -4.67 -1.63
N ALA A 160 -12.83 -3.91 -2.18
CA ALA A 160 -12.60 -2.56 -2.70
C ALA A 160 -11.45 -2.49 -3.72
N ASN A 161 -11.39 -3.45 -4.64
CA ASN A 161 -10.24 -3.66 -5.54
C ASN A 161 -10.56 -3.45 -7.03
N LYS A 162 -11.82 -3.12 -7.35
CA LYS A 162 -12.30 -2.90 -8.71
C LYS A 162 -12.80 -1.47 -8.86
N LEU A 163 -12.71 -0.94 -10.07
CA LEU A 163 -13.25 0.36 -10.44
C LEU A 163 -14.37 0.19 -11.45
N MET A 164 -15.46 0.93 -11.27
CA MET A 164 -16.56 0.96 -12.23
C MET A 164 -17.22 2.34 -12.25
N HIS A 165 -17.53 2.86 -13.43
CA HIS A 165 -18.26 4.12 -13.54
C HIS A 165 -19.72 3.94 -13.11
N ILE A 166 -20.31 4.97 -12.50
CA ILE A 166 -21.68 4.94 -12.01
C ILE A 166 -22.71 4.60 -13.09
N ASP A 167 -22.50 5.07 -14.32
CA ASP A 167 -23.41 4.76 -15.41
C ASP A 167 -23.38 3.30 -15.83
N ASP A 168 -22.26 2.62 -15.63
CA ASP A 168 -22.15 1.19 -15.91
C ASP A 168 -22.77 0.38 -14.77
N ILE A 169 -22.66 0.85 -13.52
CA ILE A 169 -23.43 0.30 -12.39
C ILE A 169 -24.93 0.37 -12.67
N ARG A 170 -25.42 1.49 -13.21
CA ARG A 170 -26.85 1.65 -13.52
C ARG A 170 -27.34 0.67 -14.58
N LYS A 171 -26.50 0.36 -15.58
CA LYS A 171 -26.82 -0.58 -16.67
C LYS A 171 -26.67 -2.03 -16.24
N ALA A 172 -25.81 -2.32 -15.27
CA ALA A 172 -25.59 -3.67 -14.78
C ALA A 172 -26.84 -4.25 -14.09
N ALA A 173 -27.02 -5.58 -14.21
CA ALA A 173 -27.98 -6.30 -13.38
C ALA A 173 -27.50 -6.31 -11.93
N SER A 174 -28.43 -6.29 -10.97
CA SER A 174 -28.13 -6.31 -9.54
C SER A 174 -27.21 -7.49 -9.20
N GLY A 175 -26.12 -7.24 -8.46
CA GLY A 175 -25.17 -8.27 -8.01
C GLY A 175 -23.91 -8.47 -8.89
N ASN A 176 -23.80 -7.79 -10.03
CA ASN A 176 -22.65 -7.90 -10.93
C ASN A 176 -21.35 -7.22 -10.44
N CYS A 177 -21.37 -6.56 -9.29
CA CYS A 177 -20.22 -5.87 -8.70
C CYS A 177 -19.38 -6.73 -7.74
N SER A 178 -19.72 -8.01 -7.59
CA SER A 178 -19.02 -8.95 -6.70
C SER A 178 -17.61 -9.22 -7.22
#